data_AF-A0A7C4W1L5-F1
#
_entry.id   AF-A0A7C4W1L5-F1
#
_cell.length_a   1.000
_cell.length_b   1.000
_cell.length_c   1.000
_cell.angle_alpha   90.00
_cell.angle_beta   90.00
_cell.angle_gamma   90.00
#
_symmetry.space_group_name_H-M   'P 1'
#
loop_
_entity.id
_entity.type
_entity.pdbx_description
1 polymer ?
#
loop_
_entity_poly.entity_id
_entity_poly.type
_entity_poly.pdbx_seq_one_letter_code
_entity_poly.pdbx_strand_id
1 'polypeptide(L)'
;MGKYRKSFFPDYRDVSGESISELIGEVLGSDLFSFEESHQACSPVETDRCVSAHPPIETLNQEWLCAYFDEHIDFHPGMIDAYLDEANADSPNYDLFYRYFLQGAPNLKKLLLACIDRYPSDPALLNDLAHMHAHAFMLEELADRYRRACQLENDPEAFAELVQGYFFNTVSDDFDAFYDLHVLFRNDPEKSAIIEYLIEHFGLEEQTPFP
;
A
#
# COMPACT_ATOMS: atom_id res chain seq x y z
N MET A 1 14.36 12.89 4.47
CA MET A 1 13.20 13.18 5.35
C MET A 1 11.95 12.68 4.65
N GLY A 2 11.74 11.37 4.66
CA GLY A 2 10.49 10.77 4.20
C GLY A 2 9.46 10.96 5.31
N LYS A 3 8.45 11.78 5.05
CA LYS A 3 7.25 11.79 5.90
C LYS A 3 6.45 10.57 5.48
N TYR A 4 6.16 9.67 6.42
CA TYR A 4 5.19 8.60 6.23
C TYR A 4 3.90 9.19 5.64
N ARG A 5 3.56 8.75 4.43
CA ARG A 5 2.35 9.18 3.71
C ARG A 5 1.16 8.38 4.22
N LYS A 6 -0.01 9.02 4.25
CA LYS A 6 -1.26 8.35 4.64
C LYS A 6 -1.89 7.72 3.40
N SER A 7 -2.16 6.42 3.48
CA SER A 7 -2.97 5.68 2.50
C SER A 7 -4.44 6.09 2.61
N PHE A 8 -5.20 6.04 1.50
CA PHE A 8 -6.64 6.23 1.58
C PHE A 8 -7.35 5.06 2.30
N PHE A 9 -6.67 3.91 2.40
CA PHE A 9 -7.20 2.65 2.92
C PHE A 9 -6.40 2.13 4.12
N PRO A 10 -6.99 1.25 4.95
CA PRO A 10 -6.34 0.69 6.13
C PRO A 10 -4.96 0.14 5.79
N ASP A 11 -4.05 0.37 6.72
CA ASP A 11 -2.69 -0.11 6.63
C ASP A 11 -2.65 -1.53 7.20
N TYR A 12 -1.98 -2.46 6.50
CA TYR A 12 -1.79 -3.82 7.02
C TYR A 12 -0.94 -3.84 8.31
N ARG A 13 -0.23 -2.74 8.63
CA ARG A 13 0.41 -2.52 9.94
C ARG A 13 -0.57 -2.57 11.12
N ASP A 14 -1.86 -2.32 10.90
CA ASP A 14 -2.88 -2.48 11.95
C ASP A 14 -3.22 -3.96 12.23
N VAL A 15 -2.80 -4.88 11.35
CA VAL A 15 -3.09 -6.32 11.42
C VAL A 15 -1.97 -7.12 12.09
N SER A 16 -0.70 -6.73 11.93
CA SER A 16 0.44 -7.49 12.45
C SER A 16 0.71 -7.27 13.95
N GLY A 17 0.37 -6.10 14.51
CA GLY A 17 0.61 -5.78 15.93
C GLY A 17 2.08 -5.70 16.36
N GLU A 18 3.01 -6.19 15.55
CA GLU A 18 4.47 -6.17 15.74
C GLU A 18 5.11 -5.11 14.84
N SER A 19 6.08 -4.36 15.39
CA SER A 19 6.77 -3.30 14.66
C SER A 19 7.82 -3.88 13.71
N ILE A 20 7.77 -3.50 12.43
CA ILE A 20 8.74 -3.89 11.40
C ILE A 20 10.20 -3.62 11.84
N SER A 21 10.42 -2.57 12.64
CA SER A 21 11.73 -2.22 13.18
C SER A 21 12.27 -3.22 14.22
N GLU A 22 11.40 -3.87 15.00
CA GLU A 22 11.79 -4.90 15.96
C GLU A 22 12.21 -6.18 15.22
N LEU A 23 11.42 -6.55 14.20
CA LEU A 23 11.67 -7.68 13.30
C LEU A 23 13.01 -7.55 12.55
N ILE A 24 13.34 -6.38 12.01
CA ILE A 24 14.58 -6.16 11.24
C ILE A 24 15.82 -6.01 12.13
N GLY A 25 15.65 -5.47 13.34
CA GLY A 25 16.74 -5.33 14.32
C GLY A 25 17.38 -6.68 14.69
N GLU A 26 16.61 -7.77 14.63
CA GLU A 26 17.10 -9.13 14.85
C GLU A 26 17.93 -9.67 13.66
N VAL A 27 17.58 -9.29 12.43
CA VAL A 27 18.25 -9.76 11.20
C VAL A 27 19.57 -9.03 10.94
N LEU A 28 19.61 -7.71 11.15
CA LEU A 28 20.76 -6.86 10.76
C LEU A 28 21.74 -6.57 11.90
N GLY A 29 21.49 -7.09 13.10
CA GLY A 29 22.39 -6.96 14.25
C GLY A 29 22.11 -5.71 15.06
N SER A 30 21.81 -5.94 16.34
CA SER A 30 21.56 -4.96 17.40
C SER A 30 22.57 -3.80 17.44
N ASP A 31 22.11 -2.61 17.05
CA ASP A 31 22.32 -1.31 17.71
C ASP A 31 21.92 -0.19 16.75
N LEU A 32 20.63 0.16 16.68
CA LEU A 32 20.18 1.53 16.39
C LEU A 32 18.68 1.66 16.72
N PHE A 33 18.34 2.78 17.35
CA PHE A 33 16.99 3.26 17.70
C PHE A 33 16.44 2.85 19.08
N SER A 34 16.84 3.66 20.07
CA SER A 34 15.94 4.06 21.14
C SER A 34 15.13 5.26 20.65
N PHE A 35 13.78 5.20 20.58
CA PHE A 35 12.92 6.23 21.20
C PHE A 35 11.40 5.99 21.08
N GLU A 36 10.75 6.21 22.23
CA GLU A 36 9.36 6.60 22.56
C GLU A 36 8.16 6.04 21.77
N GLU A 37 7.49 5.07 22.41
CA GLU A 37 6.09 4.71 22.20
C GLU A 37 5.17 5.93 22.27
N SER A 38 4.37 6.14 21.23
CA SER A 38 3.07 6.79 21.36
C SER A 38 1.99 5.79 20.96
N HIS A 39 1.56 5.01 21.94
CA HIS A 39 0.38 4.16 21.82
C HIS A 39 -0.88 5.03 21.75
N GLN A 40 -1.40 5.23 20.54
CA GLN A 40 -2.80 5.57 20.35
C GLN A 40 -3.48 4.32 19.78
N ALA A 41 -4.11 3.54 20.66
CA ALA A 41 -4.94 2.41 20.25
C ALA A 41 -6.04 2.89 19.30
N CYS A 42 -5.98 2.48 18.03
CA CYS A 42 -7.09 2.62 17.12
C CYS A 42 -8.04 1.43 17.32
N SER A 43 -9.26 1.74 17.76
CA SER A 43 -10.37 0.79 17.86
C SER A 43 -10.67 0.15 16.49
N PRO A 44 -11.23 -1.07 16.45
CA PRO A 44 -11.64 -1.68 15.19
C PRO A 44 -12.71 -0.78 14.55
N VAL A 45 -12.42 -0.23 13.36
CA VAL A 45 -13.41 0.56 12.63
C VAL A 45 -14.39 -0.41 11.98
N GLU A 46 -15.57 -0.44 12.58
CA GLU A 46 -16.77 -1.14 12.11
C GLU A 46 -17.05 -0.80 10.63
N THR A 47 -17.22 -1.86 9.84
CA THR A 47 -17.67 -1.82 8.44
C THR A 47 -19.16 -1.46 8.36
N ASP A 48 -19.53 -0.23 8.70
CA ASP A 48 -20.87 0.30 8.44
C ASP A 48 -20.84 1.83 8.27
N ARG A 49 -20.08 2.33 7.29
CA ARG A 49 -20.18 3.73 6.87
C ARG A 49 -21.41 3.92 6.00
N CYS A 50 -22.39 4.67 6.49
CA CYS A 50 -23.46 5.25 5.69
C CYS A 50 -22.86 6.19 4.64
N VAL A 51 -22.51 5.66 3.47
CA VAL A 51 -22.05 6.46 2.33
C VAL A 51 -23.18 7.40 1.93
N SER A 52 -23.00 8.71 2.14
CA SER A 52 -23.85 9.71 1.50
C SER A 52 -23.83 9.45 -0.01
N ALA A 53 -24.99 9.36 -0.66
CA ALA A 53 -25.08 9.07 -2.09
C ALA A 53 -24.27 10.07 -2.96
N HIS A 54 -24.01 11.28 -2.42
CA HIS A 54 -23.13 12.27 -3.02
C HIS A 54 -22.36 13.02 -1.91
N PRO A 55 -21.11 12.60 -1.60
CA PRO A 55 -20.23 13.36 -0.71
C PRO A 55 -19.99 14.76 -1.29
N PRO A 56 -20.01 15.82 -0.47
CA PRO A 56 -19.78 17.18 -0.97
C PRO A 56 -18.35 17.34 -1.48
N ILE A 57 -18.19 18.12 -2.54
CA ILE A 57 -16.89 18.59 -3.01
C ILE A 57 -16.49 19.80 -2.17
N GLU A 58 -15.29 19.77 -1.60
CA GLU A 58 -14.82 20.76 -0.63
C GLU A 58 -13.68 21.63 -1.16
N THR A 59 -12.94 21.14 -2.16
CA THR A 59 -11.76 21.83 -2.71
C THR A 59 -11.80 21.88 -4.24
N LEU A 60 -11.04 22.81 -4.82
CA LEU A 60 -10.86 22.90 -6.28
C LEU A 60 -10.14 21.65 -6.83
N ASN A 61 -9.24 21.05 -6.06
CA ASN A 61 -8.59 19.80 -6.43
C ASN A 61 -9.60 18.66 -6.53
N GLN A 62 -10.51 18.54 -5.54
CA GLN A 62 -11.58 17.53 -5.58
C GLN A 62 -12.52 17.72 -6.78
N GLU A 63 -12.91 18.96 -7.10
CA GLU A 63 -13.71 19.27 -8.29
C GLU A 63 -12.99 18.82 -9.58
N TRP A 64 -11.71 19.17 -9.69
CA TRP A 64 -10.89 18.87 -10.86
C TRP A 64 -10.67 17.36 -11.04
N LEU A 65 -10.35 16.66 -9.95
CA LEU A 65 -10.17 15.21 -9.94
C LEU A 65 -11.48 14.49 -10.27
N CYS A 66 -12.60 14.91 -9.68
CA CYS A 66 -13.91 14.34 -9.98
C CYS A 66 -14.27 14.50 -11.46
N ALA A 67 -14.10 15.70 -12.03
CA ALA A 67 -14.35 15.92 -13.46
C ALA A 67 -13.50 15.00 -14.35
N TYR A 68 -12.25 14.71 -13.96
CA TYR A 68 -11.42 13.76 -14.69
C TYR A 68 -11.90 12.31 -14.53
N PHE A 69 -12.25 11.90 -13.31
CA PHE A 69 -12.77 10.55 -13.06
C PHE A 69 -14.11 10.29 -13.75
N ASP A 70 -14.96 11.31 -13.87
CA ASP A 70 -16.24 11.30 -14.58
C ASP A 70 -16.10 11.49 -16.12
N GLU A 71 -14.86 11.45 -16.65
CA GLU A 71 -14.55 11.57 -18.09
C GLU A 71 -14.97 12.89 -18.75
N HIS A 72 -15.12 13.97 -17.96
CA HIS A 72 -15.48 15.29 -18.46
C HIS A 72 -14.28 16.09 -18.98
N ILE A 73 -13.07 15.73 -18.55
CA ILE A 73 -11.81 16.38 -18.94
C ILE A 73 -10.70 15.34 -19.17
N ASP A 74 -9.67 15.74 -19.91
CA ASP A 74 -8.48 14.91 -20.16
C ASP A 74 -7.49 14.94 -18.99
N PHE A 75 -6.61 13.93 -18.96
CA PHE A 75 -5.53 13.84 -17.98
C PHE A 75 -4.59 15.05 -18.08
N HIS A 76 -4.23 15.62 -16.94
CA HIS A 76 -3.23 16.68 -16.82
C HIS A 76 -2.17 16.30 -15.78
N PRO A 77 -0.85 16.48 -16.03
CA PRO A 77 0.20 16.06 -15.09
C PRO A 77 0.07 16.65 -13.68
N GLY A 78 -0.46 17.87 -13.55
CA GLY A 78 -0.73 18.51 -12.26
C GLY A 78 -1.80 17.80 -11.41
N MET A 79 -2.58 16.88 -11.98
CA MET A 79 -3.53 16.05 -11.23
C MET A 79 -2.82 15.08 -10.29
N ILE A 80 -1.56 14.71 -10.58
CA ILE A 80 -0.74 13.90 -9.67
C ILE A 80 -0.56 14.67 -8.35
N ASP A 81 -0.11 15.92 -8.43
CA ASP A 81 0.10 16.73 -7.23
C ASP A 81 -1.23 17.02 -6.52
N ALA A 82 -2.31 17.31 -7.27
CA ALA A 82 -3.65 17.50 -6.70
C ALA A 82 -4.16 16.26 -5.95
N TYR A 83 -3.97 15.05 -6.50
CA TYR A 83 -4.35 13.80 -5.85
C TYR A 83 -3.56 13.58 -4.56
N LEU A 84 -2.24 13.80 -4.62
CA LEU A 84 -1.36 13.64 -3.46
C LEU A 84 -1.68 14.66 -2.36
N ASP A 85 -2.03 15.89 -2.72
CA ASP A 85 -2.43 16.93 -1.75
C ASP A 85 -3.74 16.54 -1.04
N GLU A 86 -4.72 16.00 -1.76
CA GLU A 86 -5.98 15.54 -1.16
C GLU A 86 -5.79 14.29 -0.29
N ALA A 87 -4.94 13.34 -0.70
CA ALA A 87 -4.60 12.15 0.09
C ALA A 87 -3.90 12.50 1.41
N ASN A 88 -3.04 13.52 1.38
CA ASN A 88 -2.24 13.94 2.53
C ASN A 88 -2.86 15.11 3.31
N ALA A 89 -4.11 15.50 3.00
CA ALA A 89 -4.82 16.51 3.76
C ALA A 89 -4.96 16.10 5.25
N ASP A 90 -5.12 17.07 6.15
CA ASP A 90 -5.34 16.78 7.57
C ASP A 90 -6.65 15.99 7.79
N SER A 91 -7.65 16.23 6.94
CA SER A 91 -8.91 15.50 6.90
C SER A 91 -9.28 15.16 5.45
N PRO A 92 -8.72 14.07 4.87
CA PRO A 92 -9.03 13.67 3.50
C PRO A 92 -10.52 13.33 3.35
N ASN A 93 -11.11 13.71 2.21
CA ASN A 93 -12.50 13.38 1.89
C ASN A 93 -12.59 11.95 1.32
N TYR A 94 -12.35 10.96 2.19
CA TYR A 94 -12.32 9.55 1.83
C TYR A 94 -13.59 9.10 1.10
N ASP A 95 -14.76 9.50 1.60
CA ASP A 95 -16.04 9.06 1.06
C ASP A 95 -16.24 9.53 -0.40
N LEU A 96 -15.74 10.73 -0.75
CA LEU A 96 -15.77 11.25 -2.12
C LEU A 96 -14.96 10.38 -3.08
N PHE A 97 -13.74 10.00 -2.69
CA PHE A 97 -12.86 9.21 -3.56
C PHE A 97 -13.25 7.73 -3.57
N TYR A 98 -13.74 7.20 -2.44
CA TYR A 98 -14.10 5.80 -2.27
C TYR A 98 -15.09 5.30 -3.32
N ARG A 99 -16.05 6.15 -3.72
CA ARG A 99 -17.01 5.81 -4.78
C ARG A 99 -16.33 5.42 -6.10
N TYR A 100 -15.21 6.05 -6.45
CA TYR A 100 -14.50 5.78 -7.70
C TYR A 100 -13.66 4.50 -7.62
N PHE A 101 -13.14 4.17 -6.43
CA PHE A 101 -12.50 2.87 -6.17
C PHE A 101 -13.52 1.74 -6.31
N LEU A 102 -14.70 1.86 -5.67
CA LEU A 102 -15.78 0.87 -5.78
C LEU A 102 -16.27 0.65 -7.22
N GLN A 103 -16.23 1.70 -8.04
CA GLN A 103 -16.62 1.62 -9.45
C GLN A 103 -15.51 1.05 -10.35
N GLY A 104 -14.28 0.89 -9.84
CA GLY A 104 -13.13 0.53 -10.67
C GLY A 104 -12.86 1.57 -11.77
N ALA A 105 -13.03 2.86 -11.47
CA ALA A 105 -13.04 3.92 -12.47
C ALA A 105 -11.72 3.93 -13.30
N PRO A 106 -11.79 3.83 -14.64
CA PRO A 106 -10.60 3.64 -15.47
C PRO A 106 -9.66 4.85 -15.44
N ASN A 107 -10.20 6.06 -15.25
CA ASN A 107 -9.39 7.27 -15.14
C ASN A 107 -8.70 7.40 -13.78
N LEU A 108 -9.33 6.95 -12.69
CA LEU A 108 -8.66 6.81 -11.39
C LEU A 108 -7.49 5.85 -11.49
N LYS A 109 -7.68 4.69 -12.16
CA LYS A 109 -6.59 3.74 -12.42
C LYS A 109 -5.41 4.41 -13.11
N LYS A 110 -5.66 5.09 -14.23
CA LYS A 110 -4.61 5.81 -14.98
C LYS A 110 -3.87 6.82 -14.11
N LEU A 111 -4.57 7.55 -13.24
CA LEU A 111 -3.96 8.51 -12.34
C LEU A 111 -3.09 7.81 -11.27
N LEU A 112 -3.59 6.76 -10.63
CA LEU A 112 -2.84 5.97 -9.65
C LEU A 112 -1.56 5.41 -10.25
N LEU A 113 -1.63 4.84 -11.46
CA LEU A 113 -0.44 4.31 -12.14
C LEU A 113 0.56 5.43 -12.46
N ALA A 114 0.10 6.63 -12.82
CA ALA A 114 0.97 7.79 -13.04
C ALA A 114 1.60 8.30 -11.72
N CYS A 115 0.88 8.26 -10.60
CA CYS A 115 1.42 8.54 -9.27
C CYS A 115 2.52 7.53 -8.90
N ILE A 116 2.28 6.23 -9.12
CA ILE A 116 3.25 5.15 -8.86
C ILE A 116 4.47 5.27 -9.77
N ASP A 117 4.30 5.63 -11.04
CA ASP A 117 5.44 5.84 -11.94
C ASP A 117 6.37 6.96 -11.45
N ARG A 118 5.83 7.95 -10.73
CA ARG A 118 6.60 9.05 -10.12
C ARG A 118 7.15 8.69 -8.74
N TYR A 119 6.43 7.88 -7.95
CA TYR A 119 6.79 7.48 -6.59
C TYR A 119 6.65 5.95 -6.43
N PRO A 120 7.54 5.15 -7.05
CA PRO A 120 7.32 3.71 -7.21
C PRO A 120 7.42 2.91 -5.91
N SER A 121 8.21 3.38 -4.94
CA SER A 121 8.41 2.73 -3.65
C SER A 121 7.50 3.27 -2.55
N ASP A 122 6.46 4.03 -2.88
CA ASP A 122 5.52 4.58 -1.91
C ASP A 122 4.47 3.51 -1.50
N PRO A 123 4.51 2.99 -0.26
CA PRO A 123 3.61 1.92 0.16
C PRO A 123 2.13 2.34 0.13
N ALA A 124 1.84 3.62 0.37
CA ALA A 124 0.47 4.13 0.37
C ALA A 124 -0.16 4.07 -1.02
N LEU A 125 0.60 4.42 -2.08
CA LEU A 125 0.11 4.34 -3.45
C LEU A 125 -0.06 2.89 -3.93
N LEU A 126 0.82 1.98 -3.50
CA LEU A 126 0.68 0.56 -3.79
C LEU A 126 -0.54 -0.03 -3.09
N ASN A 127 -0.84 0.43 -1.87
CA ASN A 127 -2.06 0.04 -1.14
C ASN A 127 -3.33 0.57 -1.82
N ASP A 128 -3.34 1.82 -2.28
CA ASP A 128 -4.44 2.37 -3.09
C ASP A 128 -4.66 1.52 -4.37
N LEU A 129 -3.58 1.10 -5.04
CA LEU A 129 -3.67 0.22 -6.22
C LEU A 129 -4.21 -1.17 -5.85
N ALA A 130 -3.80 -1.75 -4.73
CA ALA A 130 -4.33 -3.02 -4.23
C ALA A 130 -5.82 -2.93 -3.90
N HIS A 131 -6.26 -1.84 -3.29
CA HIS A 131 -7.68 -1.61 -3.05
C HIS A 131 -8.46 -1.50 -4.36
N MET A 132 -7.90 -0.82 -5.36
CA MET A 132 -8.49 -0.79 -6.70
C MET A 132 -8.53 -2.18 -7.36
N HIS A 133 -7.49 -3.00 -7.17
CA HIS A 133 -7.44 -4.36 -7.69
C HIS A 133 -8.63 -5.20 -7.22
N ALA A 134 -9.06 -5.07 -5.96
CA ALA A 134 -10.22 -5.78 -5.41
C ALA A 134 -11.54 -5.46 -6.16
N HIS A 135 -11.62 -4.30 -6.82
CA HIS A 135 -12.81 -3.86 -7.56
C HIS A 135 -12.64 -3.94 -9.10
N ALA A 136 -11.39 -3.95 -9.57
CA ALA A 136 -11.03 -4.06 -10.97
C ALA A 136 -9.81 -4.98 -11.10
N PHE A 137 -10.08 -6.30 -11.09
CA PHE A 137 -9.04 -7.34 -11.07
C PHE A 137 -7.87 -7.03 -12.03
N MET A 138 -6.68 -6.85 -11.46
CA MET A 138 -5.46 -6.44 -12.16
C MET A 138 -4.18 -7.03 -11.52
N LEU A 139 -4.19 -8.33 -11.20
CA LEU A 139 -3.15 -8.97 -10.37
C LEU A 139 -1.75 -8.80 -10.96
N GLU A 140 -1.59 -9.07 -12.26
CA GLU A 140 -0.30 -8.96 -12.94
C GLU A 140 0.27 -7.54 -12.87
N GLU A 141 -0.57 -6.52 -13.05
CA GLU A 141 -0.14 -5.13 -12.97
C GLU A 141 0.24 -4.74 -11.54
N LEU A 142 -0.53 -5.17 -10.54
CA LEU A 142 -0.22 -4.96 -9.13
C LEU A 142 1.12 -5.61 -8.76
N ALA A 143 1.30 -6.87 -9.14
CA ALA A 143 2.54 -7.63 -8.95
C ALA A 143 3.75 -6.92 -9.59
N ASP A 144 3.62 -6.45 -10.82
CA ASP A 144 4.68 -5.72 -11.50
C ASP A 144 5.05 -4.41 -10.80
N ARG A 145 4.07 -3.69 -10.23
CA ARG A 145 4.35 -2.47 -9.45
C ARG A 145 5.11 -2.80 -8.17
N TYR A 146 4.71 -3.85 -7.44
CA TYR A 146 5.43 -4.29 -6.25
C TYR A 146 6.84 -4.77 -6.55
N ARG A 147 7.03 -5.61 -7.57
CA ARG A 147 8.37 -6.05 -8.02
C ARG A 147 9.27 -4.85 -8.31
N ARG A 148 8.76 -3.87 -9.05
CA ARG A 148 9.52 -2.65 -9.38
C ARG A 148 9.85 -1.83 -8.13
N ALA A 149 8.91 -1.67 -7.20
CA ALA A 149 9.13 -1.00 -5.92
C ALA A 149 10.27 -1.68 -5.14
N CYS A 150 10.17 -3.01 -4.96
CA CYS A 150 11.15 -3.84 -4.28
C CYS A 150 12.53 -3.80 -4.95
N GLN A 151 12.60 -3.67 -6.28
CA GLN A 151 13.87 -3.54 -7.00
C GLN A 151 14.55 -2.19 -6.75
N LEU A 152 13.77 -1.12 -6.62
CA LEU A 152 14.28 0.25 -6.46
C LEU A 152 14.62 0.59 -5.01
N GLU A 153 13.94 -0.04 -4.05
CA GLU A 153 14.17 0.21 -2.63
C GLU A 153 15.48 -0.43 -2.15
N ASN A 154 16.31 0.35 -1.47
CA ASN A 154 17.60 -0.10 -0.94
C ASN A 154 17.66 0.00 0.59
N ASP A 155 16.75 0.76 1.20
CA ASP A 155 16.60 0.79 2.63
C ASP A 155 15.95 -0.53 3.10
N PRO A 156 16.58 -1.29 4.01
CA PRO A 156 16.07 -2.59 4.44
C PRO A 156 14.68 -2.52 5.10
N GLU A 157 14.40 -1.44 5.84
CA GLU A 157 13.13 -1.25 6.55
C GLU A 157 12.00 -0.97 5.56
N ALA A 158 12.22 -0.01 4.66
CA ALA A 158 11.27 0.25 3.59
C ALA A 158 11.10 -0.95 2.64
N PHE A 159 12.16 -1.72 2.38
CA PHE A 159 12.07 -2.93 1.58
C PHE A 159 11.18 -3.98 2.26
N ALA A 160 11.38 -4.24 3.55
CA ALA A 160 10.54 -5.18 4.30
C ALA A 160 9.06 -4.76 4.33
N GLU A 161 8.78 -3.46 4.46
CA GLU A 161 7.43 -2.91 4.34
C GLU A 161 6.82 -3.22 2.97
N LEU A 162 7.57 -3.02 1.88
CA LEU A 162 7.10 -3.36 0.53
C LEU A 162 6.84 -4.86 0.35
N VAL A 163 7.70 -5.73 0.90
CA VAL A 163 7.53 -7.19 0.83
C VAL A 163 6.25 -7.63 1.57
N GLN A 164 6.03 -7.12 2.78
CA GLN A 164 4.82 -7.41 3.56
C GLN A 164 3.57 -6.91 2.85
N GLY A 165 3.61 -5.66 2.36
CA GLY A 165 2.51 -5.09 1.60
C GLY A 165 2.19 -5.94 0.36
N TYR A 166 3.18 -6.43 -0.36
CA TYR A 166 2.97 -7.31 -1.51
C TYR A 166 2.28 -8.61 -1.12
N PHE A 167 2.73 -9.25 -0.04
CA PHE A 167 2.11 -10.47 0.49
C PHE A 167 0.65 -10.25 0.88
N PHE A 168 0.37 -9.30 1.78
CA PHE A 168 -1.00 -9.07 2.27
C PHE A 168 -1.97 -8.63 1.16
N ASN A 169 -1.48 -7.88 0.17
CA ASN A 169 -2.31 -7.38 -0.91
C ASN A 169 -2.51 -8.36 -2.07
N THR A 170 -1.91 -9.55 -2.03
CA THR A 170 -2.06 -10.56 -3.09
C THR A 170 -2.38 -11.97 -2.56
N VAL A 171 -2.28 -12.21 -1.25
CA VAL A 171 -2.59 -13.50 -0.63
C VAL A 171 -4.06 -13.91 -0.85
N SER A 172 -4.99 -12.96 -0.92
CA SER A 172 -6.41 -13.24 -1.21
C SER A 172 -6.66 -13.76 -2.62
N ASP A 173 -5.71 -13.55 -3.54
CA ASP A 173 -5.75 -14.03 -4.92
C ASP A 173 -4.97 -15.34 -5.11
N ASP A 174 -4.59 -16.01 -4.01
CA ASP A 174 -3.72 -17.19 -3.98
C ASP A 174 -2.36 -16.97 -4.68
N PHE A 175 -1.87 -15.72 -4.69
CA PHE A 175 -0.59 -15.37 -5.30
C PHE A 175 0.54 -15.44 -4.28
N ASP A 176 1.59 -16.22 -4.60
CA ASP A 176 2.75 -16.40 -3.73
C ASP A 176 3.78 -15.28 -3.94
N ALA A 177 3.56 -14.15 -3.27
CA ALA A 177 4.45 -12.99 -3.33
C ALA A 177 5.87 -13.29 -2.81
N PHE A 178 6.00 -14.14 -1.79
CA PHE A 178 7.29 -14.50 -1.23
C PHE A 178 8.12 -15.33 -2.22
N TYR A 179 7.52 -16.34 -2.84
CA TYR A 179 8.18 -17.13 -3.88
C TYR A 179 8.59 -16.25 -5.07
N ASP A 180 7.70 -15.36 -5.52
CA ASP A 180 7.96 -14.42 -6.61
C ASP A 180 9.19 -13.53 -6.32
N LEU A 181 9.27 -12.95 -5.11
CA LEU A 181 10.39 -12.13 -4.68
C LEU A 181 11.67 -12.94 -4.45
N HIS A 182 11.57 -14.16 -3.91
CA HIS A 182 12.71 -15.05 -3.71
C HIS A 182 13.36 -15.43 -5.04
N VAL A 183 12.57 -15.66 -6.09
CA VAL A 183 13.09 -15.88 -7.45
C VAL A 183 13.79 -14.61 -7.97
N LEU A 184 13.20 -13.44 -7.71
CA LEU A 184 13.71 -12.14 -8.18
C LEU A 184 15.05 -11.76 -7.52
N PHE A 185 15.20 -11.99 -6.22
CA PHE A 185 16.35 -11.59 -5.41
C PHE A 185 17.31 -12.72 -5.06
N ARG A 186 17.23 -13.87 -5.75
CA ARG A 186 18.11 -15.04 -5.53
C ARG A 186 19.63 -14.78 -5.52
N ASN A 187 20.08 -13.66 -6.06
CA ASN A 187 21.49 -13.28 -6.15
C ASN A 187 21.82 -12.06 -5.26
N ASP A 188 20.85 -11.56 -4.49
CA ASP A 188 20.98 -10.45 -3.56
C ASP A 188 20.83 -10.99 -2.13
N PRO A 189 21.95 -11.25 -1.42
CA PRO A 189 21.91 -11.93 -0.13
C PRO A 189 21.23 -11.11 0.96
N GLU A 190 21.27 -9.77 0.89
CA GLU A 190 20.64 -8.90 1.88
C GLU A 190 19.12 -8.94 1.74
N LYS A 191 18.61 -8.76 0.52
CA LYS A 191 17.16 -8.85 0.26
C LYS A 191 16.63 -10.26 0.43
N SER A 192 17.39 -11.29 0.04
CA SER A 192 17.01 -12.70 0.27
C SER A 192 16.86 -12.99 1.75
N ALA A 193 17.79 -12.54 2.60
CA ALA A 193 17.71 -12.75 4.04
C ALA A 193 16.46 -12.09 4.66
N ILE A 194 16.10 -10.88 4.22
CA ILE A 194 14.86 -10.21 4.66
C ILE A 194 13.62 -11.00 4.22
N ILE A 195 13.58 -11.48 2.97
CA ILE A 195 12.47 -12.29 2.46
C ILE A 195 12.35 -13.61 3.25
N GLU A 196 13.45 -14.32 3.47
CA GLU A 196 13.50 -15.57 4.24
C GLU A 196 13.00 -15.36 5.67
N TYR A 197 13.46 -14.30 6.32
CA TYR A 197 12.97 -13.93 7.65
C TYR A 197 11.46 -13.66 7.66
N LEU A 198 10.95 -12.89 6.69
CA LEU A 198 9.51 -12.62 6.59
C LEU A 198 8.69 -13.88 6.28
N ILE A 199 9.23 -14.84 5.52
CA ILE A 199 8.60 -16.14 5.32
C ILE A 199 8.50 -16.91 6.65
N GLU A 200 9.52 -16.88 7.50
CA GLU A 200 9.46 -17.55 8.80
C GLU A 200 8.43 -16.94 9.76
N HIS A 201 8.20 -15.62 9.66
CA HIS A 201 7.30 -14.88 10.57
C HIS A 201 5.86 -14.77 10.06
N PHE A 202 5.66 -14.67 8.74
CA PHE A 202 4.35 -14.46 8.10
C PHE A 202 3.93 -15.59 7.17
N GLY A 203 4.88 -16.41 6.70
CA GLY A 203 4.58 -17.59 5.90
C GLY A 203 3.65 -18.48 6.70
N LEU A 204 2.38 -18.44 6.30
CA LEU A 204 1.28 -19.16 6.93
C LEU A 204 1.78 -20.54 7.35
N GLU A 205 1.81 -20.78 8.66
CA GLU A 205 2.27 -22.03 9.25
C GLU A 205 1.78 -23.20 8.39
N GLU A 206 2.72 -24.03 7.90
CA GLU A 206 2.37 -25.34 7.41
C GLU A 206 1.46 -26.00 8.44
N GLN A 207 0.26 -26.35 7.97
CA GLN A 207 -0.71 -27.24 8.58
C GLN A 207 -0.08 -28.10 9.68
N THR A 208 -0.33 -27.77 10.93
CA THR A 208 -0.05 -28.69 12.03
C THR A 208 -0.78 -30.01 11.73
N PRO A 209 -0.10 -31.16 11.67
CA PRO A 209 -0.77 -32.43 11.47
C PRO A 209 -1.58 -32.69 12.74
N PHE A 210 -2.91 -32.70 12.60
CA PHE A 210 -3.80 -33.14 13.67
C PHE A 210 -3.37 -34.56 14.13
N PRO A 211 -3.19 -34.80 15.44
CA PRO A 211 -2.92 -36.13 15.96
C PRO A 211 -4.10 -37.11 15.79
#